data_AF-A0A0R0CQB0-F1
#
_entry.id   AF-A0A0R0CQB0-F1
#
_cell.length_a   1.000
_cell.length_b   1.000
_cell.length_c   1.000
_cell.angle_alpha   90.00
_cell.angle_beta   90.00
_cell.angle_gamma   90.00
#
_symmetry.space_group_name_H-M   'P 1'
#
loop_
_entity.id
_entity.type
_entity.pdbx_description
1 polymer ?
#
loop_
_entity_poly.entity_id
_entity_poly.type
_entity_poly.pdbx_seq_one_letter_code
_entity_poly.pdbx_strand_id
1 'polypeptide(L)'
;MEIGHVDQPVVASLKVSTPRAPAGVLLREHFKTEVFDTEARILKIRFEQQTPGQEPASFTLDVDGNEGSLAIDDRLIKAPFGWEM
;
A
#
# COMPACT_ATOMS: atom_id res chain seq x y z
N MET A 1 -3.07 0.80 -8.56
CA MET A 1 -1.84 1.50 -8.18
C MET A 1 -1.45 2.36 -9.37
N GLU A 2 -1.03 3.60 -9.18
CA GLU A 2 -0.41 4.39 -10.25
C GLU A 2 1.11 4.35 -10.04
N ILE A 3 1.89 4.16 -11.11
CA ILE A 3 3.37 4.10 -11.06
C ILE A 3 3.92 5.42 -11.61
N GLY A 4 4.92 6.01 -10.95
CA GLY A 4 5.65 7.20 -11.40
C GLY A 4 7.12 6.91 -11.75
N HIS A 5 7.75 7.90 -12.41
CA HIS A 5 9.14 8.02 -12.90
C HIS A 5 9.80 6.78 -13.56
N VAL A 6 10.23 6.95 -14.82
CA VAL A 6 10.62 5.87 -15.74
C VAL A 6 11.87 5.08 -15.30
N ASP A 7 12.79 5.72 -14.57
CA ASP A 7 14.08 5.13 -14.21
C ASP A 7 14.11 4.49 -12.82
N GLN A 8 13.10 4.77 -11.99
CA GLN A 8 12.94 4.18 -10.68
C GLN A 8 11.44 4.05 -10.41
N PRO A 9 10.88 2.83 -10.49
CA PRO A 9 9.45 2.66 -10.27
C PRO A 9 9.10 3.20 -8.88
N VAL A 10 8.19 4.17 -8.84
CA VAL A 10 7.61 4.69 -7.59
C VAL A 10 6.12 4.43 -7.58
N VAL A 11 5.55 4.22 -6.39
CA VAL A 11 4.10 4.19 -6.23
C VAL A 11 3.62 5.64 -6.15
N ALA A 12 2.83 6.08 -7.13
CA ALA A 12 2.27 7.43 -7.23
C ALA A 12 0.95 7.59 -6.47
N SER A 13 0.16 6.52 -6.34
CA SER A 13 -1.03 6.54 -5.51
C SER A 13 -1.47 5.16 -5.03
N LEU A 14 -2.05 5.13 -3.82
CA LEU A 14 -2.64 3.96 -3.20
C LEU A 14 -4.12 4.20 -2.90
N LYS A 15 -4.99 3.28 -3.34
CA LYS A 15 -6.43 3.34 -3.06
C LYS A 15 -6.78 2.29 -2.01
N VAL A 16 -7.29 2.74 -0.86
CA VAL A 16 -7.63 1.86 0.28
C VAL A 16 -9.12 1.90 0.51
N SER A 17 -9.78 0.73 0.46
CA SER A 17 -11.20 0.62 0.77
C SER A 17 -11.40 0.21 2.22
N THR A 18 -12.31 0.88 2.90
CA THR A 18 -12.67 0.60 4.29
C THR A 18 -14.18 0.34 4.37
N PRO A 19 -14.69 -0.24 5.47
CA PRO A 19 -16.11 -0.43 5.65
C PRO A 19 -16.93 0.87 5.58
N ARG A 20 -16.35 2.01 6.00
CA ARG A 20 -17.02 3.32 5.94
C ARG A 20 -16.81 4.07 4.61
N ALA A 21 -15.79 3.70 3.85
CA ALA A 21 -15.49 4.25 2.53
C ALA A 21 -15.27 3.13 1.49
N PRO A 22 -16.35 2.43 1.07
CA PRO A 22 -16.26 1.32 0.12
C PRO A 22 -15.84 1.76 -1.29
N ALA A 23 -16.05 3.03 -1.64
CA ALA A 23 -15.55 3.61 -2.88
C ALA A 23 -14.02 3.76 -2.90
N GLY A 24 -13.35 3.61 -1.76
CA GLY A 24 -11.92 3.73 -1.56
C GLY A 24 -11.46 5.17 -1.33
N VAL A 25 -10.52 5.34 -0.40
CA VAL A 25 -9.79 6.57 -0.12
C VAL A 25 -8.50 6.56 -0.92
N LEU A 26 -8.22 7.63 -1.66
CA LEU A 26 -7.00 7.77 -2.45
C LEU A 26 -5.92 8.50 -1.66
N LEU A 27 -4.78 7.85 -1.49
CA LEU A 27 -3.59 8.35 -0.81
C LEU A 27 -2.56 8.67 -1.89
N ARG A 28 -2.31 9.96 -2.17
CA ARG A 28 -1.37 10.40 -3.23
C ARG A 28 -0.01 10.83 -2.71
N GLU A 29 0.06 11.34 -1.48
CA GLU A 29 1.29 11.92 -0.92
C GLU A 29 1.51 11.57 0.57
N HIS A 30 0.65 10.72 1.13
CA HIS A 30 0.62 10.45 2.58
C HIS A 30 1.14 9.05 2.94
N PHE A 31 1.87 8.40 2.04
CA PHE A 31 2.51 7.11 2.29
C PHE A 31 3.96 7.14 1.83
N LYS A 32 4.77 6.27 2.41
CA LYS A 32 6.17 6.08 2.06
C LYS A 32 6.34 4.73 1.38
N THR A 33 6.92 4.75 0.18
CA THR A 33 7.41 3.54 -0.48
C THR A 33 8.83 3.29 0.00
N GLU A 34 9.05 2.21 0.75
CA GLU A 34 10.37 1.85 1.28
C GLU A 34 11.15 0.98 0.30
N VAL A 35 10.46 0.08 -0.40
CA VAL A 35 11.01 -0.77 -1.46
C VAL A 35 9.95 -0.91 -2.54
N PHE A 36 10.33 -0.78 -3.81
CA PHE A 36 9.50 -1.17 -4.94
C PHE A 36 10.40 -1.71 -6.04
N ASP A 37 10.43 -3.03 -6.14
CA ASP A 37 11.22 -3.78 -7.11
C ASP A 37 10.29 -4.77 -7.80
N THR A 38 9.96 -4.49 -9.05
CA THR A 38 9.07 -5.31 -9.86
C THR A 38 9.77 -6.55 -10.42
N GLU A 39 11.10 -6.53 -10.56
CA GLU A 39 11.88 -7.69 -11.00
C GLU A 39 11.98 -8.72 -9.89
N ALA A 40 12.35 -8.28 -8.68
CA ALA A 40 12.38 -9.12 -7.48
C ALA A 40 10.99 -9.39 -6.89
N ARG A 41 9.95 -8.68 -7.33
CA ARG A 41 8.58 -8.72 -6.80
C ARG A 41 8.54 -8.43 -5.30
N ILE A 42 9.15 -7.33 -4.92
CA ILE A 42 9.16 -6.84 -3.54
C ILE A 42 8.54 -5.45 -3.49
N LEU A 43 7.51 -5.27 -2.66
CA LEU A 43 6.90 -3.96 -2.39
C LEU A 43 6.78 -3.77 -0.89
N LYS A 44 7.22 -2.62 -0.40
CA LYS A 44 7.05 -2.21 1.00
C LYS A 44 6.50 -0.80 1.05
N ILE A 45 5.31 -0.65 1.60
CA ILE A 45 4.65 0.63 1.80
C ILE A 45 4.32 0.80 3.28
N ARG A 46 4.57 2.00 3.80
CA ARG A 46 4.13 2.44 5.11
C ARG A 46 3.22 3.63 4.97
N PHE A 47 2.06 3.57 5.62
CA PHE A 47 1.13 4.68 5.74
C PHE A 47 0.95 5.05 7.21
N GLU A 48 1.08 6.34 7.51
CA GLU A 48 0.84 6.88 8.85
C GLU A 48 -0.37 7.82 8.80
N GLN A 49 -1.38 7.47 9.57
CA GLN A 49 -2.57 8.28 9.74
C GLN A 49 -2.19 9.67 10.28
N GLN A 50 -2.64 10.72 9.58
CA GLN A 50 -2.30 12.10 9.94
C GLN A 50 -3.11 12.62 11.13
N THR A 51 -4.37 12.18 11.27
CA THR A 51 -5.28 12.57 12.35
C THR A 51 -5.84 11.33 13.05
N PRO A 52 -5.68 11.19 14.39
CA PRO A 52 -6.19 10.05 15.13
C PRO A 52 -7.66 9.77 14.84
N GLY A 53 -7.97 8.54 14.44
CA GLY A 53 -9.33 8.08 14.15
C GLY A 53 -9.86 8.39 12.74
N GLN A 54 -9.08 9.04 11.87
CA GLN A 54 -9.43 9.25 10.46
C GLN A 54 -9.07 8.04 9.59
N GLU A 55 -10.02 7.44 8.87
CA GLU A 55 -9.70 6.32 7.99
C GLU A 55 -8.84 6.71 6.75
N PRO A 56 -7.96 5.81 6.26
CA PRO A 56 -7.61 4.51 6.84
C PRO A 56 -6.73 4.64 8.10
N ALA A 57 -6.75 3.63 8.97
CA ALA A 57 -5.78 3.53 10.06
C ALA A 57 -4.35 3.42 9.51
N SER A 58 -3.33 3.69 10.33
CA SER A 58 -1.94 3.45 9.95
C SER A 58 -1.74 1.97 9.57
N PHE A 59 -0.95 1.72 8.53
CA PHE A 59 -0.69 0.35 8.07
C PHE A 59 0.68 0.20 7.42
N THR A 60 1.12 -1.05 7.35
CA THR A 60 2.23 -1.49 6.51
C THR A 60 1.74 -2.53 5.52
N LEU A 61 2.09 -2.37 4.25
CA LEU A 61 1.90 -3.36 3.20
C LEU A 61 3.27 -3.90 2.79
N ASP A 62 3.50 -5.19 3.03
CA ASP A 62 4.64 -5.93 2.54
C ASP A 62 4.18 -6.92 1.47
N VAL A 63 4.85 -6.95 0.33
CA VAL A 63 4.66 -7.94 -0.72
C VAL A 63 5.99 -8.63 -0.99
N ASP A 64 5.94 -9.96 -1.00
CA ASP A 64 7.06 -10.83 -1.37
C ASP A 64 6.56 -11.88 -2.36
N GLY A 65 7.12 -11.89 -3.57
CA GLY A 65 6.62 -12.72 -4.65
C GLY A 65 5.17 -12.38 -4.98
N ASN A 66 4.26 -13.34 -4.82
CA ASN A 66 2.82 -13.13 -5.09
C ASN A 66 1.98 -13.16 -3.79
N GLU A 67 2.59 -12.95 -2.63
CA GLU A 67 1.89 -12.84 -1.34
C GLU A 67 1.97 -11.40 -0.83
N GLY A 68 0.82 -10.82 -0.50
CA GLY A 68 0.71 -9.55 0.18
C GLY A 68 0.33 -9.75 1.65
N SER A 69 0.98 -9.01 2.52
CA SER A 69 0.74 -8.93 3.95
C SER A 69 0.41 -7.49 4.33
N LEU A 70 -0.80 -7.27 4.85
CA LEU A 70 -1.27 -5.97 5.33
C LEU A 70 -1.36 -6.00 6.85
N ALA A 71 -0.50 -5.23 7.51
CA ALA A 71 -0.51 -5.04 8.95
C ALA A 71 -1.25 -3.74 9.31
N ILE A 72 -2.29 -3.82 10.14
CA ILE A 72 -3.07 -2.68 10.64
C ILE A 72 -3.31 -2.91 12.13
N ASP A 73 -2.84 -1.99 12.97
CA ASP A 73 -2.85 -2.16 14.44
C ASP A 73 -2.25 -3.54 14.84
N ASP A 74 -2.96 -4.33 15.63
CA ASP A 74 -2.55 -5.68 16.06
C ASP A 74 -2.98 -6.79 15.07
N ARG A 75 -3.42 -6.44 13.86
CA ARG A 75 -3.95 -7.39 12.86
C ARG A 75 -3.01 -7.53 11.68
N LEU A 76 -2.83 -8.77 11.24
CA LEU A 76 -2.13 -9.11 10.02
C LEU A 76 -3.08 -9.85 9.07
N ILE A 77 -3.25 -9.32 7.86
CA ILE A 77 -4.07 -9.91 6.81
C ILE A 77 -3.15 -10.35 5.69
N LYS A 78 -3.22 -11.63 5.31
CA LYS A 78 -2.48 -12.18 4.17
C LYS A 78 -3.43 -12.45 3.01
N ALA A 79 -2.99 -12.14 1.80
CA ALA A 79 -3.74 -12.40 0.59
C ALA A 79 -2.79 -12.58 -0.61
N PRO A 80 -3.23 -13.27 -1.67
CA PRO A 80 -2.52 -13.22 -2.94
C PRO A 80 -2.39 -11.78 -3.44
N PHE A 81 -1.23 -11.44 -3.99
CA PHE A 81 -0.94 -10.15 -4.61
C PHE A 81 -0.69 -10.31 -6.11
N GLY A 82 -1.43 -9.53 -6.91
CA GLY A 82 -1.27 -9.47 -8.35
C GLY A 82 -0.39 -8.28 -8.75
N TRP A 83 0.68 -8.53 -9.49
CA TRP A 83 1.54 -7.50 -10.08
C TRP A 83 1.03 -7.01 -11.44
N GLU A 84 -0.29 -6.98 -11.66
CA GLU A 84 -0.85 -6.50 -12.92
C GLU A 84 -0.37 -5.05 -13.15
N MET A 85 0.50 -4.88 -14.15
CA MET A 85 1.08 -3.61 -14.61
C MET A 85 0.36 -3.12 -15.85
#